data_AF-A0A0R2SA17-F1
#
_entry.id   AF-A0A0R2SA17-F1
#
_cell.length_a   1.000
_cell.length_b   1.000
_cell.length_c   1.000
_cell.angle_alpha   90.00
_cell.angle_beta   90.00
_cell.angle_gamma   90.00
#
_symmetry.space_group_name_H-M   'P 1'
#
loop_
_entity.id
_entity.type
_entity.pdbx_description
1 polymer ?
#
loop_
_entity_poly.entity_id
_entity_poly.type
_entity_poly.pdbx_seq_one_letter_code
_entity_poly.pdbx_strand_id
1 'polypeptide(L)'
;MKSFFGALVGVFVGLFLLVLVLIGFAVGAAASGGQPQISLSDQAVVQITLDGTLNEKPNEVDKFWSELLDEPAQMSLYELLQVVDAAGRSEKVKAIWLDMGMVDASWAALTELRTALDSARAQGVTVVATSKAYDPKSYYVASVADRIYLAPAGMLVLNGLSASPTYFKGALDKLGVKAHLVRGSDNAFKSAGEPFIADSMSAANRLQYTELLSGIWSEVEAGIRASRRSINDSDWTHILNHEPLLTAERAQELALVDHLQYPDEWSVADWGGDEDGIISASDFYAMLEPSEADGLIAVLIAEGDVVDGSDAEAIADFDFTEQVDALLERDDVQGVVLRINSPGGSALASDEIHRGVVRLADVYPVVVSMGGAAASGGYYMAAPADEIWAQPTTITGSIGVFGLLFSG
;
A
#
# COMPACT_ATOMS: atom_id res chain seq x y z
N MET A 1 18.86 27.35 41.64
CA MET A 1 18.81 26.96 40.21
C MET A 1 19.33 25.56 39.95
N LYS A 2 20.58 25.21 40.30
CA LYS A 2 21.12 23.84 40.11
C LYS A 2 20.31 22.73 40.81
N SER A 3 19.80 22.99 42.02
CA SER A 3 18.94 22.05 42.76
C SER A 3 17.55 21.86 42.15
N PHE A 4 17.01 22.88 41.49
CA PHE A 4 15.70 22.82 40.83
C PHE A 4 15.75 21.96 39.57
N PHE A 5 16.77 22.13 38.73
CA PHE A 5 16.96 21.30 37.54
C PHE A 5 17.27 19.84 37.89
N GLY A 6 18.04 19.58 38.96
CA GLY A 6 18.29 18.22 39.43
C GLY A 6 17.01 17.51 39.92
N ALA A 7 16.14 18.21 40.67
CA ALA A 7 14.85 17.67 41.10
C ALA A 7 13.90 17.44 39.92
N LEU A 8 13.87 18.36 38.95
CA LEU A 8 13.05 18.25 37.75
C LEU A 8 13.44 17.03 36.90
N VAL A 9 14.74 16.85 36.64
CA VAL A 9 15.27 15.68 35.93
C VAL A 9 14.97 14.40 36.70
N GLY A 10 15.12 14.39 38.03
CA GLY A 10 14.79 13.23 38.86
C GLY A 10 13.31 12.83 38.79
N VAL A 11 12.40 13.81 38.72
CA VAL A 11 10.96 13.57 38.53
C VAL A 11 10.68 12.96 37.15
N PHE A 12 11.28 13.49 36.08
CA PHE A 12 11.11 12.93 34.73
C PHE A 12 11.69 11.52 34.59
N VAL A 13 12.87 11.26 35.16
CA VAL A 13 13.47 9.92 35.19
C VAL A 13 12.60 8.96 36.01
N GLY A 14 12.09 9.40 37.16
CA GLY A 14 11.18 8.60 37.99
C GLY A 14 9.86 8.27 37.29
N LEU A 15 9.25 9.25 36.61
CA LEU A 15 8.05 9.05 35.79
C LEU A 15 8.32 8.11 34.62
N PHE A 16 9.45 8.28 33.93
CA PHE A 16 9.84 7.42 32.82
C PHE A 16 10.03 5.96 33.27
N LEU A 17 10.74 5.74 34.38
CA LEU A 17 10.91 4.40 34.95
C LEU A 17 9.58 3.79 35.41
N LEU A 18 8.68 4.60 35.99
CA LEU A 18 7.35 4.15 36.38
C LEU A 18 6.54 3.71 35.15
N VAL A 19 6.58 4.47 34.06
CA VAL A 19 5.93 4.11 32.79
C VAL A 19 6.48 2.79 32.26
N LEU A 20 7.80 2.60 32.26
CA LEU A 20 8.41 1.33 31.83
C LEU A 20 7.99 0.13 32.70
N VAL A 21 7.88 0.32 34.01
CA VAL A 21 7.39 -0.73 34.93
C VAL A 21 5.92 -1.04 34.68
N LEU A 22 5.09 -0.03 34.45
CA LEU A 22 3.67 -0.20 34.13
C LEU A 22 3.47 -0.90 32.78
N ILE A 23 4.25 -0.55 31.76
CA ILE A 23 4.29 -1.25 30.47
C ILE A 23 4.70 -2.71 30.68
N GLY A 24 5.78 -2.96 31.42
CA GLY A 24 6.23 -4.32 31.72
C GLY A 24 5.19 -5.17 32.45
N PHE A 25 4.41 -4.55 33.35
CA PHE A 25 3.32 -5.23 34.06
C PHE A 25 2.11 -5.48 33.14
N ALA A 26 1.77 -4.54 32.27
CA ALA A 26 0.70 -4.68 31.29
C ALA A 26 1.01 -5.79 30.27
N VAL A 27 2.21 -5.80 29.71
CA VAL A 27 2.69 -6.85 28.78
C VAL A 27 2.72 -8.21 29.48
N GLY A 28 3.22 -8.27 30.71
CA GLY A 28 3.25 -9.51 31.49
C GLY A 28 1.86 -10.06 31.84
N ALA A 29 0.88 -9.19 32.07
CA ALA A 29 -0.51 -9.57 32.30
C ALA A 29 -1.19 -10.05 31.01
N ALA A 30 -0.99 -9.34 29.89
CA ALA A 30 -1.53 -9.71 28.58
C ALA A 30 -1.01 -11.08 28.10
N ALA A 31 0.28 -11.35 28.27
CA ALA A 31 0.89 -12.64 27.93
C ALA A 31 0.42 -13.81 28.79
N SER A 32 -0.25 -13.55 29.92
CA SER A 32 -0.76 -14.60 30.83
C SER A 32 -2.21 -15.00 30.56
N GLY A 33 -2.93 -14.24 29.73
CA GLY A 33 -4.24 -14.63 29.22
C GLY A 33 -4.07 -15.68 28.12
N GLY A 34 -4.69 -16.85 28.26
CA GLY A 34 -4.78 -17.78 27.14
C GLY A 34 -5.49 -17.10 25.98
N GLN A 35 -4.86 -17.08 24.81
CA GLN A 35 -5.50 -16.64 23.56
C GLN A 35 -6.82 -17.42 23.41
N PRO A 36 -7.98 -16.76 23.33
CA PRO A 36 -9.24 -17.47 23.11
C PRO A 36 -9.10 -18.27 21.82
N GLN A 37 -9.49 -19.54 21.86
CA GLN A 37 -9.47 -20.39 20.67
C GLN A 37 -10.61 -19.93 19.75
N ILE A 38 -10.33 -18.98 18.86
CA ILE A 38 -11.30 -18.46 17.91
C ILE A 38 -11.59 -19.59 16.91
N SER A 39 -12.87 -19.95 16.73
CA SER A 39 -13.30 -20.96 15.77
C SER A 39 -14.10 -20.30 14.66
N LEU A 40 -13.80 -20.63 13.40
CA LEU A 40 -14.53 -20.08 12.26
C LEU A 40 -15.97 -20.62 12.19
N SER A 41 -16.94 -19.70 12.26
CA SER A 41 -18.38 -19.98 12.07
C SER A 41 -18.68 -20.51 10.67
N ASP A 42 -19.74 -21.31 10.50
CA ASP A 42 -20.16 -21.85 9.19
C ASP A 42 -20.80 -20.80 8.26
N GLN A 43 -21.08 -19.60 8.79
CA GLN A 43 -21.58 -18.43 8.08
C GLN A 43 -20.70 -17.19 8.34
N ALA A 44 -19.39 -17.39 8.28
CA ALA A 44 -18.43 -16.37 8.63
C ALA A 44 -18.45 -15.17 7.68
N VAL A 45 -18.22 -13.98 8.24
CA VAL A 45 -17.95 -12.76 7.49
C VAL A 45 -16.57 -12.26 7.87
N VAL A 46 -15.68 -12.18 6.89
CA VAL A 46 -14.33 -11.68 7.09
C VAL A 46 -14.36 -10.15 6.95
N GLN A 47 -14.15 -9.44 8.05
CA GLN A 47 -14.07 -7.99 8.07
C GLN A 47 -12.65 -7.52 7.79
N ILE A 48 -12.47 -6.77 6.70
CA ILE A 48 -11.23 -6.10 6.34
C ILE A 48 -11.43 -4.60 6.56
N THR A 49 -10.73 -4.02 7.52
CA THR A 49 -10.65 -2.57 7.68
C THR A 49 -9.54 -2.01 6.79
N LEU A 50 -9.89 -1.08 5.90
CA LEU A 50 -8.95 -0.42 5.00
C LEU A 50 -8.97 1.09 5.26
N ASP A 51 -8.11 1.53 6.18
CA ASP A 51 -7.90 2.94 6.52
C ASP A 51 -6.41 3.19 6.78
N GLY A 52 -5.87 4.29 6.28
CA GLY A 52 -4.44 4.59 6.37
C GLY A 52 -3.58 3.93 5.29
N THR A 53 -2.30 3.71 5.60
CA THR A 53 -1.29 3.29 4.61
C THR A 53 -1.26 1.79 4.40
N LEU A 54 -1.41 1.33 3.16
CA LEU A 54 -1.28 -0.08 2.80
C LEU A 54 0.13 -0.38 2.28
N ASN A 55 0.97 -0.96 3.13
CA ASN A 55 2.35 -1.33 2.82
C ASN A 55 2.46 -2.74 2.20
N GLU A 56 3.56 -3.03 1.52
CA GLU A 56 3.85 -4.36 0.96
C GLU A 56 4.18 -5.39 2.06
N LYS A 57 4.91 -4.96 3.11
CA LYS A 57 5.23 -5.78 4.28
C LYS A 57 4.62 -5.22 5.58
N PRO A 58 4.45 -6.04 6.62
CA PRO A 58 4.07 -5.55 7.94
C PRO A 58 5.13 -4.57 8.48
N ASN A 59 4.68 -3.51 9.15
CA ASN A 59 5.58 -2.63 9.91
C ASN A 59 5.72 -3.17 11.34
N GLU A 60 6.92 -3.61 11.71
CA GLU A 60 7.20 -4.19 13.04
C GLU A 60 7.02 -3.18 14.19
N VAL A 61 7.27 -1.89 13.94
CA VAL A 61 7.04 -0.83 14.93
C VAL A 61 5.55 -0.62 15.13
N ASP A 62 4.78 -0.55 14.04
CA ASP A 62 3.32 -0.41 14.12
C ASP A 62 2.70 -1.63 14.81
N LYS A 63 3.15 -2.84 14.44
CA LYS A 63 2.72 -4.09 15.09
C LYS A 63 2.98 -4.06 16.60
N PHE A 64 4.16 -3.64 17.04
CA PHE A 64 4.49 -3.48 18.46
C PHE A 64 3.54 -2.49 19.17
N TRP A 65 3.25 -1.34 18.55
CA TRP A 65 2.34 -0.36 19.14
C TRP A 65 0.89 -0.84 19.17
N SER A 66 0.42 -1.49 18.11
CA SER A 66 -0.90 -2.11 18.04
C SER A 66 -1.08 -3.17 19.13
N GLU A 67 -0.11 -4.07 19.30
CA GLU A 67 -0.11 -5.08 20.38
C GLU A 67 -0.10 -4.43 21.78
N LEU A 68 0.66 -3.34 21.97
CA LEU A 68 0.72 -2.63 23.24
C LEU A 68 -0.59 -1.89 23.57
N LEU A 69 -1.29 -1.40 22.56
CA LEU A 69 -2.53 -0.63 22.69
C LEU A 69 -3.79 -1.48 22.60
N ASP A 70 -3.67 -2.79 22.33
CA ASP A 70 -4.79 -3.69 22.07
C ASP A 70 -5.66 -3.21 20.89
N GLU A 71 -5.00 -2.61 19.89
CA GLU A 71 -5.63 -2.13 18.66
C GLU A 71 -5.30 -3.11 17.51
N PRO A 72 -6.23 -3.34 16.56
CA PRO A 72 -5.96 -4.18 15.40
C PRO A 72 -4.73 -3.67 14.63
N ALA A 73 -3.76 -4.55 14.39
CA ALA A 73 -2.61 -4.21 13.57
C ALA A 73 -3.03 -4.00 12.11
N GLN A 74 -2.48 -2.97 11.47
CA GLN A 74 -2.69 -2.75 10.05
C GLN A 74 -2.02 -3.89 9.25
N MET A 75 -2.82 -4.60 8.47
CA MET A 75 -2.34 -5.69 7.64
C MET A 75 -1.62 -5.16 6.39
N SER A 76 -0.57 -5.88 5.99
CA SER A 76 0.11 -5.63 4.72
C SER A 76 -0.74 -6.10 3.53
N LEU A 77 -0.44 -5.59 2.33
CA LEU A 77 -1.07 -6.04 1.09
C LEU A 77 -0.93 -7.56 0.92
N TYR A 78 0.27 -8.11 1.19
CA TYR A 78 0.53 -9.54 1.08
C TYR A 78 -0.40 -10.38 1.96
N GLU A 79 -0.58 -10.00 3.23
CA GLU A 79 -1.46 -10.70 4.16
C GLU A 79 -2.93 -10.58 3.74
N LEU A 80 -3.35 -9.39 3.29
CA LEU A 80 -4.71 -9.18 2.79
C LEU A 80 -5.02 -10.02 1.55
N LEU A 81 -4.08 -10.14 0.61
CA LEU A 81 -4.25 -10.99 -0.56
C LEU A 81 -4.42 -12.46 -0.18
N GLN A 82 -3.67 -12.94 0.81
CA GLN A 82 -3.86 -14.29 1.35
C GLN A 82 -5.22 -14.47 2.04
N VAL A 83 -5.65 -13.48 2.83
CA VAL A 83 -6.97 -13.49 3.47
C VAL A 83 -8.08 -13.58 2.43
N VAL A 84 -8.04 -12.74 1.39
CA VAL A 84 -9.08 -12.71 0.35
C VAL A 84 -9.10 -14.01 -0.45
N ASP A 85 -7.93 -14.54 -0.81
CA ASP A 85 -7.83 -15.83 -1.51
C ASP A 85 -8.33 -17.00 -0.65
N ALA A 86 -7.92 -17.07 0.62
CA ALA A 86 -8.38 -18.12 1.54
C ALA A 86 -9.87 -18.01 1.85
N ALA A 87 -10.40 -16.79 1.96
CA ALA A 87 -11.83 -16.54 2.09
C ALA A 87 -12.60 -17.04 0.87
N GLY A 88 -12.10 -16.77 -0.35
CA GLY A 88 -12.69 -17.27 -1.60
C GLY A 88 -12.79 -18.81 -1.65
N ARG A 89 -11.76 -19.50 -1.14
CA ARG A 89 -11.67 -20.97 -1.14
C ARG A 89 -12.43 -21.65 0.01
N SER A 90 -12.95 -20.88 0.97
CA SER A 90 -13.58 -21.42 2.18
C SER A 90 -15.09 -21.59 2.01
N GLU A 91 -15.60 -22.80 2.23
CA GLU A 91 -17.05 -23.04 2.24
C GLU A 91 -17.77 -22.33 3.40
N LYS A 92 -17.04 -21.96 4.45
CA LYS A 92 -17.58 -21.32 5.66
C LYS A 92 -17.72 -19.81 5.52
N VAL A 93 -16.88 -19.18 4.70
CA VAL A 93 -16.92 -17.72 4.50
C VAL A 93 -18.01 -17.40 3.48
N LYS A 94 -18.96 -16.54 3.89
CA LYS A 94 -20.11 -16.15 3.05
C LYS A 94 -19.95 -14.75 2.49
N ALA A 95 -19.26 -13.88 3.23
CA ALA A 95 -18.99 -12.52 2.79
C ALA A 95 -17.60 -12.03 3.23
N ILE A 96 -17.08 -11.10 2.44
CA ILE A 96 -15.98 -10.20 2.82
C ILE A 96 -16.60 -8.82 3.00
N TRP A 97 -16.47 -8.27 4.19
CA TRP A 97 -16.90 -6.92 4.52
C TRP A 97 -15.70 -5.98 4.54
N LEU A 98 -15.65 -5.06 3.58
CA LEU A 98 -14.69 -3.98 3.49
C LEU A 98 -15.21 -2.77 4.28
N ASP A 99 -14.63 -2.52 5.45
CA ASP A 99 -14.85 -1.28 6.21
C ASP A 99 -13.84 -0.23 5.73
N MET A 100 -14.31 0.70 4.90
CA MET A 100 -13.45 1.58 4.10
C MET A 100 -13.30 2.95 4.75
N GLY A 101 -12.06 3.32 5.05
CA GLY A 101 -11.61 4.67 5.37
C GLY A 101 -10.89 5.33 4.20
N MET A 102 -9.91 6.19 4.50
CA MET A 102 -9.05 6.82 3.50
C MET A 102 -7.81 5.95 3.30
N VAL A 103 -7.71 5.32 2.13
CA VAL A 103 -6.62 4.39 1.83
C VAL A 103 -5.49 5.12 1.12
N ASP A 104 -4.30 5.10 1.72
CA ASP A 104 -3.07 5.50 1.05
C ASP A 104 -2.30 4.28 0.55
N ALA A 105 -2.47 4.00 -0.75
CA ALA A 105 -1.74 2.95 -1.44
C ALA A 105 -1.45 3.37 -2.88
N SER A 106 -0.54 2.66 -3.55
CA SER A 106 -0.36 2.81 -4.99
C SER A 106 -1.58 2.29 -5.77
N TRP A 107 -1.84 2.83 -6.96
CA TRP A 107 -2.90 2.30 -7.82
C TRP A 107 -2.67 0.82 -8.18
N ALA A 108 -1.42 0.40 -8.35
CA ALA A 108 -1.07 -1.00 -8.59
C ALA A 108 -1.48 -1.91 -7.43
N ALA A 109 -1.17 -1.54 -6.19
CA ALA A 109 -1.59 -2.29 -5.00
C ALA A 109 -3.13 -2.39 -4.90
N LEU A 110 -3.83 -1.30 -5.17
CA LEU A 110 -5.31 -1.30 -5.18
C LEU A 110 -5.87 -2.16 -6.32
N THR A 111 -5.21 -2.19 -7.49
CA THR A 111 -5.59 -3.08 -8.61
C THR A 111 -5.38 -4.55 -8.25
N GLU A 112 -4.30 -4.91 -7.56
CA GLU A 112 -4.07 -6.26 -7.05
C GLU A 112 -5.16 -6.70 -6.07
N LEU A 113 -5.43 -5.88 -5.05
CA LEU A 113 -6.48 -6.14 -4.06
C LEU A 113 -7.86 -6.25 -4.73
N ARG A 114 -8.18 -5.32 -5.62
CA ARG A 114 -9.43 -5.34 -6.41
C ARG A 114 -9.57 -6.63 -7.21
N THR A 115 -8.49 -7.11 -7.83
CA THR A 115 -8.48 -8.35 -8.61
C THR A 115 -8.71 -9.57 -7.73
N ALA A 116 -8.09 -9.61 -6.55
CA ALA A 116 -8.31 -10.68 -5.58
C ALA A 116 -9.77 -10.70 -5.09
N LEU A 117 -10.34 -9.53 -4.80
CA LEU A 117 -11.74 -9.40 -4.40
C LEU A 117 -12.69 -9.88 -5.50
N ASP A 118 -12.45 -9.53 -6.77
CA ASP A 118 -13.27 -10.02 -7.88
C ASP A 118 -13.15 -11.54 -8.07
N SER A 119 -11.95 -12.11 -7.82
CA SER A 119 -11.74 -13.55 -7.81
C SER A 119 -12.56 -14.24 -6.70
N ALA A 120 -12.56 -13.69 -5.48
CA ALA A 120 -13.37 -14.21 -4.38
C ALA A 120 -14.89 -14.14 -4.69
N ARG A 121 -15.33 -13.05 -5.34
CA ARG A 121 -16.71 -12.93 -5.84
C ARG A 121 -17.06 -14.00 -6.87
N ALA A 122 -16.15 -14.25 -7.81
CA ALA A 122 -16.33 -15.30 -8.82
C ALA A 122 -16.41 -16.70 -8.19
N GLN A 123 -15.84 -16.89 -6.99
CA GLN A 123 -15.93 -18.12 -6.18
C GLN A 123 -17.20 -18.19 -5.32
N GLY A 124 -18.05 -17.15 -5.34
CA GLY A 124 -19.35 -17.12 -4.68
C GLY A 124 -19.39 -16.40 -3.33
N VAL A 125 -18.29 -15.77 -2.91
CA VAL A 125 -18.26 -14.93 -1.71
C VAL A 125 -18.86 -13.55 -2.00
N THR A 126 -19.81 -13.11 -1.18
CA THR A 126 -20.37 -11.76 -1.33
C THR A 126 -19.36 -10.72 -0.85
N VAL A 127 -18.97 -9.75 -1.69
CA VAL A 127 -18.14 -8.63 -1.24
C VAL A 127 -19.04 -7.43 -0.95
N VAL A 128 -18.90 -6.86 0.24
CA VAL A 128 -19.65 -5.68 0.69
C VAL A 128 -18.68 -4.59 1.08
N ALA A 129 -18.89 -3.37 0.60
CA ALA A 129 -18.12 -2.21 1.01
C ALA A 129 -19.00 -1.22 1.79
N THR A 130 -18.51 -0.74 2.93
CA THR A 130 -19.18 0.28 3.74
C THR A 130 -18.23 1.45 3.96
N SER A 131 -18.75 2.68 3.89
CA SER A 131 -17.96 3.86 4.27
C SER A 131 -18.83 5.03 4.68
N LYS A 132 -18.21 5.97 5.41
CA LYS A 132 -18.77 7.31 5.65
C LYS A 132 -18.56 8.24 4.46
N ALA A 133 -17.46 8.06 3.72
CA ALA A 133 -17.15 8.83 2.53
C ALA A 133 -16.14 8.07 1.67
N TYR A 134 -16.30 8.12 0.36
CA TYR A 134 -15.37 7.50 -0.57
C TYR A 134 -14.58 8.57 -1.32
N ASP A 135 -13.26 8.47 -1.25
CA ASP A 135 -12.32 9.16 -2.15
C ASP A 135 -12.06 8.30 -3.41
N PRO A 136 -11.34 8.80 -4.43
CA PRO A 136 -11.14 8.04 -5.66
C PRO A 136 -10.44 6.68 -5.44
N LYS A 137 -9.49 6.59 -4.50
CA LYS A 137 -8.75 5.35 -4.22
C LYS A 137 -9.64 4.32 -3.50
N SER A 138 -10.29 4.71 -2.41
CA SER A 138 -11.22 3.83 -1.67
C SER A 138 -12.40 3.41 -2.56
N TYR A 139 -12.95 4.32 -3.36
CA TYR A 139 -14.02 4.00 -4.30
C TYR A 139 -13.56 3.03 -5.41
N TYR A 140 -12.33 3.16 -5.89
CA TYR A 140 -11.80 2.23 -6.88
C TYR A 140 -11.79 0.79 -6.35
N VAL A 141 -11.43 0.56 -5.09
CA VAL A 141 -11.56 -0.79 -4.49
C VAL A 141 -13.03 -1.15 -4.27
N ALA A 142 -13.79 -0.29 -3.58
CA ALA A 142 -15.19 -0.55 -3.21
C ALA A 142 -16.09 -0.81 -4.43
N SER A 143 -15.79 -0.21 -5.58
CA SER A 143 -16.58 -0.36 -6.80
C SER A 143 -16.65 -1.81 -7.32
N VAL A 144 -15.77 -2.71 -6.88
CA VAL A 144 -15.84 -4.15 -7.22
C VAL A 144 -16.86 -4.92 -6.41
N ALA A 145 -17.29 -4.38 -5.26
CA ALA A 145 -18.19 -5.06 -4.32
C ALA A 145 -19.56 -5.38 -4.94
N ASP A 146 -20.21 -6.42 -4.46
CA ASP A 146 -21.60 -6.70 -4.83
C ASP A 146 -22.57 -5.66 -4.26
N ARG A 147 -22.20 -5.04 -3.13
CA ARG A 147 -22.97 -3.99 -2.47
C ARG A 147 -22.08 -2.89 -1.91
N ILE A 148 -22.44 -1.64 -2.15
CA ILE A 148 -21.77 -0.46 -1.63
C ILE A 148 -22.75 0.34 -0.77
N TYR A 149 -22.42 0.44 0.51
CA TYR A 149 -23.10 1.25 1.48
C TYR A 149 -22.33 2.56 1.68
N LEU A 150 -23.08 3.66 1.72
CA LEU A 150 -22.57 4.99 2.03
C LEU A 150 -23.45 5.59 3.14
N ALA A 151 -22.85 6.23 4.13
CA ALA A 151 -23.62 6.96 5.13
C ALA A 151 -24.54 8.00 4.45
N PRO A 152 -25.80 8.20 4.89
CA PRO A 152 -26.72 9.17 4.27
C PRO A 152 -26.18 10.61 4.19
N ALA A 153 -25.37 11.03 5.17
CA ALA A 153 -24.70 12.34 5.16
C ALA A 153 -23.30 12.32 4.51
N GLY A 154 -22.94 11.21 3.87
CA GLY A 154 -21.65 10.97 3.26
C GLY A 154 -21.49 11.60 1.89
N MET A 155 -20.31 11.38 1.31
CA MET A 155 -19.95 11.91 0.00
C MET A 155 -19.07 10.94 -0.78
N LEU A 156 -19.14 11.06 -2.11
CA LEU A 156 -18.29 10.35 -3.06
C LEU A 156 -17.52 11.37 -3.89
N VAL A 157 -16.19 11.27 -3.89
CA VAL A 157 -15.31 12.10 -4.72
C VAL A 157 -14.87 11.32 -5.97
N LEU A 158 -15.12 11.90 -7.14
CA LEU A 158 -14.71 11.39 -8.44
C LEU A 158 -14.21 12.56 -9.31
N ASN A 159 -12.90 12.79 -9.33
CA ASN A 159 -12.30 13.99 -9.94
C ASN A 159 -11.10 13.70 -10.87
N GLY A 160 -10.89 12.44 -11.25
CA GLY A 160 -9.75 12.04 -12.07
C GLY A 160 -8.41 12.21 -11.35
N LEU A 161 -7.31 12.25 -12.12
CA LEU A 161 -5.96 12.38 -11.59
C LEU A 161 -5.32 13.72 -12.01
N SER A 162 -4.50 14.27 -11.12
CA SER A 162 -3.71 15.47 -11.41
C SER A 162 -2.36 15.42 -10.71
N ALA A 163 -1.38 16.15 -11.24
CA ALA A 163 -0.08 16.36 -10.61
C ALA A 163 0.25 17.85 -10.58
N SER A 164 0.63 18.34 -9.40
CA SER A 164 0.98 19.75 -9.16
C SER A 164 2.32 19.87 -8.41
N PRO A 165 3.46 19.50 -9.02
CA PRO A 165 4.76 19.65 -8.39
C PRO A 165 5.09 21.12 -8.14
N THR A 166 5.68 21.38 -6.97
CA THR A 166 6.14 22.70 -6.54
C THR A 166 7.51 23.01 -7.14
N TYR A 167 7.72 24.26 -7.58
CA TYR A 167 9.01 24.76 -8.08
C TYR A 167 9.60 25.80 -7.12
N PHE A 168 10.85 25.59 -6.72
CA PHE A 168 11.53 26.31 -5.64
C PHE A 168 12.59 27.32 -6.13
N LYS A 169 12.95 27.31 -7.41
CA LYS A 169 14.01 28.16 -7.97
C LYS A 169 13.90 29.62 -7.54
N GLY A 170 12.72 30.24 -7.71
CA GLY A 170 12.51 31.64 -7.34
C GLY A 170 12.67 31.93 -5.84
N ALA A 171 12.43 30.95 -4.96
CA ALA A 171 12.71 31.08 -3.53
C ALA A 171 14.21 30.95 -3.24
N LEU A 172 14.89 29.99 -3.86
CA LEU A 172 16.33 29.78 -3.73
C LEU A 172 17.13 31.01 -4.21
N ASP A 173 16.76 31.59 -5.36
CA ASP A 173 17.39 32.80 -5.89
C ASP A 173 17.32 33.97 -4.90
N LYS A 174 16.20 34.14 -4.19
CA LYS A 174 16.03 35.18 -3.16
C LYS A 174 16.88 34.92 -1.91
N LEU A 175 17.15 33.66 -1.60
CA LEU A 175 18.02 33.25 -0.49
C LEU A 175 19.51 33.29 -0.87
N GLY A 176 19.84 33.62 -2.11
CA GLY A 176 21.21 33.58 -2.62
C GLY A 176 21.73 32.17 -2.89
N VAL A 177 20.86 31.16 -2.89
CA VAL A 177 21.22 29.75 -3.11
C VAL A 177 21.01 29.40 -4.58
N LYS A 178 22.03 28.80 -5.21
CA LYS A 178 21.96 28.25 -6.58
C LYS A 178 21.94 26.74 -6.53
N ALA A 179 20.98 26.13 -7.24
CA ALA A 179 20.95 24.70 -7.49
C ALA A 179 21.60 24.39 -8.85
N HIS A 180 22.42 23.35 -8.89
CA HIS A 180 23.08 22.84 -10.08
C HIS A 180 22.61 21.41 -10.32
N LEU A 181 21.84 21.22 -11.40
CA LEU A 181 21.40 19.90 -11.82
C LEU A 181 22.40 19.31 -12.81
N VAL A 182 22.96 18.16 -12.48
CA VAL A 182 23.78 17.32 -13.37
C VAL A 182 22.93 16.14 -13.81
N ARG A 183 22.76 15.93 -15.11
CA ARG A 183 22.07 14.76 -15.68
C ARG A 183 22.63 14.46 -17.08
N GLY A 184 22.35 13.28 -17.60
CA GLY A 184 22.70 12.91 -18.98
C GLY A 184 22.16 13.92 -20.00
N SER A 185 22.94 14.25 -21.03
CA SER A 185 22.58 15.26 -22.03
C SER A 185 21.37 14.86 -22.89
N ASP A 186 21.09 13.57 -22.98
CA ASP A 186 19.96 12.94 -23.67
C ASP A 186 18.80 12.60 -22.72
N ASN A 187 18.93 12.89 -21.42
CA ASN A 187 17.97 12.47 -20.41
C ASN A 187 16.94 13.56 -20.06
N ALA A 188 16.21 14.02 -21.08
CA ALA A 188 15.24 15.10 -20.94
C ALA A 188 14.10 14.80 -19.94
N PHE A 189 13.78 13.53 -19.74
CA PHE A 189 12.72 13.04 -18.85
C PHE A 189 13.19 12.76 -17.41
N LYS A 190 14.50 12.77 -17.11
CA LYS A 190 14.96 12.70 -15.71
C LYS A 190 14.74 14.06 -15.03
N SER A 191 13.52 14.26 -14.54
CA SER A 191 12.98 15.57 -14.18
C SER A 191 12.92 15.86 -12.68
N ALA A 192 13.30 14.91 -11.81
CA ALA A 192 13.25 15.07 -10.35
C ALA A 192 14.03 16.29 -9.81
N GLY A 193 15.06 16.75 -10.54
CA GLY A 193 15.81 17.96 -10.21
C GLY A 193 15.23 19.27 -10.76
N GLU A 194 14.26 19.23 -11.68
CA GLU A 194 13.67 20.44 -12.28
C GLU A 194 13.07 21.42 -11.27
N PRO A 195 12.36 20.98 -10.20
CA PRO A 195 11.84 21.86 -9.17
C PRO A 195 12.84 22.87 -8.62
N PHE A 196 14.13 22.53 -8.60
CA PHE A 196 15.17 23.36 -7.99
C PHE A 196 15.84 24.32 -8.98
N ILE A 197 15.74 24.06 -10.29
CA ILE A 197 16.45 24.82 -11.33
C ILE A 197 15.54 25.55 -12.32
N ALA A 198 14.23 25.30 -12.27
CA ALA A 198 13.23 25.89 -13.16
C ALA A 198 12.10 26.56 -12.36
N ASP A 199 11.29 27.37 -13.05
CA ASP A 199 10.09 28.00 -12.48
C ASP A 199 8.81 27.20 -12.81
N SER A 200 8.90 26.22 -13.70
CA SER A 200 7.79 25.37 -14.14
C SER A 200 8.28 24.09 -14.83
N MET A 201 7.36 23.16 -15.10
CA MET A 201 7.64 21.92 -15.84
C MET A 201 8.22 22.20 -17.22
N SER A 202 9.29 21.47 -17.57
CA SER A 202 9.72 21.37 -18.96
C SER A 202 8.64 20.67 -19.82
N ALA A 203 8.73 20.83 -21.14
CA ALA A 203 7.82 20.14 -22.07
C ALA A 203 7.92 18.61 -21.95
N ALA A 204 9.13 18.07 -21.71
CA ALA A 204 9.35 16.65 -21.50
C ALA A 204 8.70 16.16 -20.20
N ASN A 205 8.89 16.90 -19.10
CA ASN A 205 8.28 16.57 -17.82
C ASN A 205 6.74 16.70 -17.86
N ARG A 206 6.21 17.68 -18.59
CA ARG A 206 4.77 17.79 -18.83
C ARG A 206 4.24 16.57 -19.58
N LEU A 207 4.93 16.16 -20.65
CA LEU A 207 4.52 14.99 -21.44
C LEU A 207 4.51 13.71 -20.59
N GLN A 208 5.56 13.42 -19.82
CA GLN A 208 5.60 12.20 -19.00
C GLN A 208 4.48 12.17 -17.95
N TYR A 209 4.18 13.31 -17.29
CA TYR A 209 3.09 13.36 -16.31
C TYR A 209 1.75 13.17 -16.99
N THR A 210 1.55 13.76 -18.17
CA THR A 210 0.33 13.55 -18.95
C THR A 210 0.15 12.07 -19.31
N GLU A 211 1.15 11.43 -19.91
CA GLU A 211 1.07 10.01 -20.28
C GLU A 211 0.85 9.10 -19.06
N LEU A 212 1.57 9.36 -17.96
CA LEU A 212 1.44 8.58 -16.72
C LEU A 212 0.03 8.69 -16.12
N LEU A 213 -0.46 9.92 -15.95
CA LEU A 213 -1.77 10.16 -15.36
C LEU A 213 -2.89 9.64 -16.25
N SER A 214 -2.79 9.83 -17.57
CA SER A 214 -3.78 9.32 -18.53
C SER A 214 -3.80 7.79 -18.56
N GLY A 215 -2.64 7.13 -18.53
CA GLY A 215 -2.56 5.66 -18.48
C GLY A 215 -3.20 5.10 -17.22
N ILE A 216 -2.79 5.61 -16.05
CA ILE A 216 -3.35 5.15 -14.76
C ILE A 216 -4.86 5.42 -14.71
N TRP A 217 -5.30 6.62 -15.08
CA TRP A 217 -6.72 6.96 -15.03
C TRP A 217 -7.56 6.10 -15.97
N SER A 218 -7.05 5.77 -17.16
CA SER A 218 -7.74 4.90 -18.11
C SER A 218 -8.05 3.53 -17.50
N GLU A 219 -7.10 2.93 -16.78
CA GLU A 219 -7.29 1.64 -16.09
C GLU A 219 -8.26 1.75 -14.91
N VAL A 220 -8.13 2.82 -14.11
CA VAL A 220 -9.03 3.07 -12.96
C VAL A 220 -10.46 3.27 -13.42
N GLU A 221 -10.66 4.13 -14.43
CA GLU A 221 -11.95 4.39 -15.04
C GLU A 221 -12.55 3.12 -15.62
N ALA A 222 -11.78 2.35 -16.41
CA ALA A 222 -12.23 1.09 -16.99
C ALA A 222 -12.69 0.10 -15.90
N GLY A 223 -11.92 -0.01 -14.82
CA GLY A 223 -12.26 -0.84 -13.66
C GLY A 223 -13.60 -0.44 -13.03
N ILE A 224 -13.76 0.84 -12.66
CA ILE A 224 -15.00 1.34 -12.05
C ILE A 224 -16.19 1.10 -12.98
N ARG A 225 -16.06 1.48 -14.25
CA ARG A 225 -17.14 1.39 -15.23
C ARG A 225 -17.53 -0.05 -15.57
N ALA A 226 -16.59 -0.99 -15.52
CA ALA A 226 -16.88 -2.41 -15.72
C ALA A 226 -17.79 -2.99 -14.62
N SER A 227 -17.65 -2.51 -13.37
CA SER A 227 -18.48 -2.92 -12.25
C SER A 227 -19.75 -2.07 -12.08
N ARG A 228 -19.69 -0.78 -12.42
CA ARG A 228 -20.82 0.17 -12.31
C ARG A 228 -21.40 0.50 -13.69
N ARG A 229 -22.01 -0.51 -14.34
CA ARG A 229 -22.45 -0.41 -15.75
C ARG A 229 -23.65 0.51 -15.99
N SER A 230 -24.35 0.90 -14.93
CA SER A 230 -25.56 1.71 -15.01
C SER A 230 -25.28 3.20 -15.30
N ILE A 231 -24.09 3.70 -14.97
CA ILE A 231 -23.73 5.08 -15.26
C ILE A 231 -23.38 5.25 -16.75
N ASN A 232 -24.00 6.24 -17.40
CA ASN A 232 -23.77 6.54 -18.81
C ASN A 232 -22.59 7.52 -19.02
N ASP A 233 -22.11 7.61 -20.26
CA ASP A 233 -20.96 8.45 -20.63
C ASP A 233 -21.17 9.94 -20.32
N SER A 234 -22.38 10.46 -20.52
CA SER A 234 -22.66 11.88 -20.29
C SER A 234 -22.63 12.24 -18.82
N ASP A 235 -23.23 11.43 -17.95
CA ASP A 235 -23.21 11.64 -16.51
C ASP A 235 -21.78 11.46 -15.98
N TRP A 236 -21.07 10.41 -16.41
CA TRP A 236 -19.68 10.20 -16.03
C TRP A 236 -18.79 11.40 -16.39
N THR A 237 -18.90 11.88 -17.64
CA THR A 237 -18.16 13.07 -18.10
C THR A 237 -18.57 14.32 -17.32
N HIS A 238 -19.85 14.47 -16.97
CA HIS A 238 -20.33 15.61 -16.19
C HIS A 238 -19.73 15.62 -14.78
N ILE A 239 -19.71 14.48 -14.09
CA ILE A 239 -19.13 14.33 -12.76
C ILE A 239 -17.67 14.81 -12.78
N LEU A 240 -16.86 14.23 -13.67
CA LEU A 240 -15.43 14.54 -13.72
C LEU A 240 -15.12 16.02 -14.00
N ASN A 241 -15.95 16.70 -14.81
CA ASN A 241 -15.66 18.07 -15.26
C ASN A 241 -16.37 19.17 -14.44
N HIS A 242 -17.48 18.83 -13.78
CA HIS A 242 -18.39 19.83 -13.20
C HIS A 242 -18.93 19.47 -11.82
N GLU A 243 -19.05 18.19 -11.49
CA GLU A 243 -19.62 17.71 -10.22
C GLU A 243 -18.71 16.65 -9.55
N PRO A 244 -17.43 16.97 -9.25
CA PRO A 244 -16.49 15.97 -8.75
C PRO A 244 -16.76 15.50 -7.31
N LEU A 245 -17.66 16.16 -6.60
CA LEU A 245 -18.08 15.84 -5.25
C LEU A 245 -19.58 15.57 -5.25
N LEU A 246 -19.95 14.31 -5.12
CA LEU A 246 -21.33 13.85 -5.12
C LEU A 246 -21.85 13.72 -3.69
N THR A 247 -23.08 14.15 -3.45
CA THR A 247 -23.80 13.76 -2.23
C THR A 247 -24.14 12.27 -2.27
N ALA A 248 -24.45 11.70 -1.11
CA ALA A 248 -24.88 10.31 -1.02
C ALA A 248 -26.10 10.00 -1.90
N GLU A 249 -27.11 10.88 -1.87
CA GLU A 249 -28.32 10.75 -2.71
C GLU A 249 -27.97 10.79 -4.19
N ARG A 250 -27.12 11.74 -4.60
CA ARG A 250 -26.70 11.85 -6.00
C ARG A 250 -25.91 10.64 -6.46
N ALA A 251 -25.02 10.10 -5.62
CA ALA A 251 -24.28 8.89 -5.91
C ALA A 251 -25.22 7.66 -6.05
N GLN A 252 -26.27 7.58 -5.23
CA GLN A 252 -27.25 6.51 -5.32
C GLN A 252 -28.15 6.64 -6.56
N GLU A 253 -28.61 7.86 -6.87
CA GLU A 253 -29.39 8.15 -8.10
C GLU A 253 -28.64 7.72 -9.37
N LEU A 254 -27.32 7.87 -9.37
CA LEU A 254 -26.42 7.48 -10.46
C LEU A 254 -26.02 5.99 -10.42
N ALA A 255 -26.51 5.23 -9.43
CA ALA A 255 -26.14 3.83 -9.18
C ALA A 255 -24.62 3.62 -9.01
N LEU A 256 -23.94 4.61 -8.45
CA LEU A 256 -22.53 4.52 -8.03
C LEU A 256 -22.42 3.93 -6.61
N VAL A 257 -23.46 4.07 -5.79
CA VAL A 257 -23.62 3.35 -4.52
C VAL A 257 -24.99 2.69 -4.48
N ASP A 258 -25.13 1.63 -3.69
CA ASP A 258 -26.33 0.80 -3.67
C ASP A 258 -27.28 1.19 -2.53
N HIS A 259 -26.72 1.48 -1.34
CA HIS A 259 -27.49 1.74 -0.13
C HIS A 259 -27.00 2.97 0.63
N LEU A 260 -27.95 3.75 1.15
CA LEU A 260 -27.68 4.88 2.04
C LEU A 260 -28.11 4.52 3.45
N GLN A 261 -27.18 4.00 4.24
CA GLN A 261 -27.45 3.43 5.56
C GLN A 261 -26.26 3.63 6.51
N TYR A 262 -26.56 3.73 7.80
CA TYR A 262 -25.59 3.69 8.89
C TYR A 262 -25.29 2.24 9.32
N PRO A 263 -24.19 2.02 10.08
CA PRO A 263 -23.81 0.71 10.61
C PRO A 263 -24.92 -0.05 11.35
N ASP A 264 -25.82 0.66 12.03
CA ASP A 264 -26.93 0.10 12.79
C ASP A 264 -28.18 -0.23 11.95
N GLU A 265 -28.17 0.07 10.65
CA GLU A 265 -29.33 -0.08 9.77
C GLU A 265 -29.23 -1.25 8.78
N TRP A 266 -28.04 -1.79 8.52
CA TRP A 266 -27.85 -2.96 7.66
C TRP A 266 -27.74 -4.25 8.48
N SER A 267 -28.01 -5.40 7.84
CA SER A 267 -27.92 -6.71 8.47
C SER A 267 -26.93 -7.61 7.75
N VAL A 268 -26.04 -8.26 8.51
CA VAL A 268 -25.08 -9.23 7.98
C VAL A 268 -25.78 -10.43 7.33
N ALA A 269 -26.99 -10.77 7.78
CA ALA A 269 -27.81 -11.82 7.20
C ALA A 269 -28.15 -11.54 5.72
N ASP A 270 -28.25 -10.26 5.34
CA ASP A 270 -28.49 -9.88 3.94
C ASP A 270 -27.29 -10.21 3.04
N TRP A 271 -26.11 -10.41 3.62
CA TRP A 271 -24.86 -10.79 2.94
C TRP A 271 -24.63 -12.31 2.96
N GLY A 272 -25.55 -13.06 3.59
CA GLY A 272 -25.46 -14.52 3.78
C GLY A 272 -24.69 -14.97 5.02
N GLY A 273 -24.19 -14.02 5.82
CA GLY A 273 -23.42 -14.27 7.04
C GLY A 273 -24.27 -14.26 8.32
N ASP A 274 -23.58 -14.38 9.45
CA ASP A 274 -24.13 -14.24 10.80
C ASP A 274 -23.37 -13.12 11.56
N GLU A 275 -24.06 -12.34 12.38
CA GLU A 275 -23.46 -11.28 13.19
C GLU A 275 -22.46 -11.85 14.21
N ASP A 276 -22.80 -12.99 14.81
CA ASP A 276 -21.89 -13.73 15.71
C ASP A 276 -20.74 -14.42 14.95
N GLY A 277 -20.79 -14.42 13.61
CA GLY A 277 -19.81 -15.00 12.70
C GLY A 277 -18.82 -14.00 12.09
N ILE A 278 -18.86 -12.73 12.49
CA ILE A 278 -17.89 -11.72 12.04
C ILE A 278 -16.53 -12.06 12.65
N ILE A 279 -15.50 -12.11 11.81
CA ILE A 279 -14.10 -12.29 12.20
C ILE A 279 -13.24 -11.23 11.53
N SER A 280 -12.29 -10.65 12.27
CA SER A 280 -11.34 -9.71 11.69
C SER A 280 -10.41 -10.41 10.69
N ALA A 281 -9.94 -9.68 9.69
CA ALA A 281 -8.98 -10.20 8.71
C ALA A 281 -7.69 -10.71 9.37
N SER A 282 -7.22 -10.06 10.43
CA SER A 282 -6.03 -10.46 11.19
C SER A 282 -6.25 -11.78 11.94
N ASP A 283 -7.40 -11.94 12.61
CA ASP A 283 -7.72 -13.20 13.30
C ASP A 283 -7.92 -14.33 12.30
N PHE A 284 -8.56 -14.05 11.16
CA PHE A 284 -8.71 -15.02 10.09
C PHE A 284 -7.36 -15.43 9.49
N TYR A 285 -6.45 -14.46 9.28
CA TYR A 285 -5.09 -14.72 8.82
C TYR A 285 -4.30 -15.60 9.80
N ALA A 286 -4.42 -15.35 11.10
CA ALA A 286 -3.77 -16.16 12.14
C ALA A 286 -4.25 -17.61 12.19
N MET A 287 -5.41 -17.93 11.60
CA MET A 287 -5.92 -19.30 11.45
C MET A 287 -5.41 -20.01 10.19
N LEU A 288 -4.75 -19.30 9.28
CA LEU A 288 -4.25 -19.90 8.05
C LEU A 288 -3.04 -20.77 8.38
N GLU A 289 -3.20 -22.07 8.13
CA GLU A 289 -2.10 -23.01 8.27
C GLU A 289 -1.13 -22.86 7.09
N PRO A 290 0.20 -22.85 7.34
CA PRO A 290 1.19 -22.91 6.28
C PRO A 290 0.96 -24.12 5.39
N SER A 291 1.22 -23.98 4.09
CA SER A 291 1.18 -25.12 3.18
C SER A 291 2.28 -26.13 3.55
N GLU A 292 1.92 -27.41 3.67
CA GLU A 292 2.87 -28.52 3.89
C GLU A 292 3.60 -28.96 2.59
N ALA A 293 3.72 -28.08 1.59
CA ALA A 293 4.33 -28.43 0.30
C ALA A 293 5.85 -28.69 0.40
N ASP A 294 6.34 -29.63 -0.41
CA ASP A 294 7.78 -29.91 -0.53
C ASP A 294 8.48 -28.80 -1.34
N GLY A 295 9.29 -27.98 -0.65
CA GLY A 295 10.09 -26.90 -1.24
C GLY A 295 9.43 -25.53 -1.17
N LEU A 296 10.27 -24.50 -1.03
CA LEU A 296 9.83 -23.13 -0.76
C LEU A 296 10.13 -22.20 -1.93
N ILE A 297 9.23 -21.26 -2.19
CA ILE A 297 9.52 -20.05 -2.97
C ILE A 297 9.73 -18.92 -1.98
N ALA A 298 10.94 -18.33 -1.98
CA ALA A 298 11.24 -17.21 -1.12
C ALA A 298 10.61 -15.93 -1.69
N VAL A 299 9.93 -15.16 -0.85
CA VAL A 299 9.44 -13.82 -1.22
C VAL A 299 10.35 -12.79 -0.56
N LEU A 300 11.16 -12.12 -1.36
CA LEU A 300 12.09 -11.07 -0.94
C LEU A 300 11.43 -9.71 -1.21
N ILE A 301 11.05 -8.99 -0.16
CA ILE A 301 10.33 -7.70 -0.28
C ILE A 301 11.33 -6.54 -0.16
N ALA A 302 11.41 -5.75 -1.23
CA ALA A 302 12.21 -4.54 -1.34
C ALA A 302 11.26 -3.33 -1.44
N GLU A 303 10.94 -2.74 -0.30
CA GLU A 303 10.01 -1.60 -0.17
C GLU A 303 10.75 -0.36 0.38
N GLY A 304 10.54 0.79 -0.27
CA GLY A 304 11.09 2.08 0.15
C GLY A 304 12.15 2.68 -0.78
N ASP A 305 12.80 3.74 -0.33
CA ASP A 305 13.92 4.37 -1.02
C ASP A 305 15.15 3.44 -1.02
N VAL A 306 15.98 3.52 -2.05
CA VAL A 306 17.28 2.83 -2.07
C VAL A 306 18.33 3.67 -1.36
N VAL A 307 18.95 3.13 -0.31
CA VAL A 307 19.92 3.86 0.53
C VAL A 307 21.21 3.05 0.73
N ASP A 308 22.30 3.77 1.00
CA ASP A 308 23.58 3.16 1.37
C ASP A 308 23.59 2.82 2.86
N GLY A 309 24.12 1.66 3.23
CA GLY A 309 24.24 1.18 4.60
C GLY A 309 23.08 0.28 5.02
N SER A 310 22.58 0.50 6.24
CA SER A 310 21.54 -0.31 6.89
C SER A 310 20.43 0.62 7.40
N ASP A 311 19.19 0.29 7.05
CA ASP A 311 17.98 1.04 7.41
C ASP A 311 16.75 0.12 7.28
N ALA A 312 16.06 -0.14 8.39
CA ALA A 312 14.94 -1.06 8.45
C ALA A 312 13.70 -0.59 7.64
N GLU A 313 13.60 0.72 7.41
CA GLU A 313 12.47 1.37 6.72
C GLU A 313 12.75 1.62 5.23
N ALA A 314 13.91 1.18 4.72
CA ALA A 314 14.34 1.43 3.35
C ALA A 314 14.92 0.16 2.71
N ILE A 315 15.27 0.27 1.42
CA ILE A 315 16.00 -0.76 0.70
C ILE A 315 17.49 -0.43 0.82
N ALA A 316 18.10 -0.91 1.90
CA ALA A 316 19.50 -0.65 2.21
C ALA A 316 20.40 -1.76 1.63
N ASP A 317 21.51 -1.38 1.00
CA ASP A 317 22.40 -2.33 0.31
C ASP A 317 23.06 -3.38 1.23
N PHE A 318 23.42 -2.98 2.45
CA PHE A 318 23.97 -3.89 3.46
C PHE A 318 22.93 -4.93 3.85
N ASP A 319 21.72 -4.50 4.25
CA ASP A 319 20.65 -5.39 4.71
C ASP A 319 20.17 -6.33 3.59
N PHE A 320 20.08 -5.81 2.36
CA PHE A 320 19.72 -6.61 1.19
C PHE A 320 20.77 -7.68 0.90
N THR A 321 22.06 -7.35 1.02
CA THR A 321 23.15 -8.30 0.82
C THR A 321 23.12 -9.42 1.86
N GLU A 322 22.85 -9.10 3.13
CA GLU A 322 22.68 -10.12 4.18
C GLU A 322 21.52 -11.07 3.89
N GLN A 323 20.39 -10.55 3.38
CA GLN A 323 19.25 -11.37 2.98
C GLN A 323 19.57 -12.28 1.79
N VAL A 324 20.32 -11.77 0.80
CA VAL A 324 20.81 -12.58 -0.33
C VAL A 324 21.73 -13.70 0.15
N ASP A 325 22.69 -13.39 1.02
CA ASP A 325 23.62 -14.39 1.55
C ASP A 325 22.88 -15.48 2.34
N ALA A 326 21.94 -15.09 3.19
CA ALA A 326 21.10 -16.02 3.94
C ALA A 326 20.25 -16.92 3.03
N LEU A 327 19.70 -16.38 1.93
CA LEU A 327 18.94 -17.17 0.96
C LEU A 327 19.83 -18.19 0.24
N LEU A 328 21.03 -17.80 -0.19
CA LEU A 328 21.97 -18.68 -0.90
C LEU A 328 22.48 -19.86 -0.06
N GLU A 329 22.35 -19.78 1.26
CA GLU A 329 22.68 -20.88 2.18
C GLU A 329 21.54 -21.90 2.33
N ARG A 330 20.35 -21.65 1.76
CA ARG A 330 19.18 -22.53 1.85
C ARG A 330 19.13 -23.55 0.72
N ASP A 331 18.99 -24.82 1.09
CA ASP A 331 18.83 -25.95 0.17
C ASP A 331 17.36 -26.33 -0.10
N ASP A 332 16.43 -25.76 0.67
CA ASP A 332 15.00 -25.99 0.55
C ASP A 332 14.25 -24.91 -0.27
N VAL A 333 14.96 -23.87 -0.70
CA VAL A 333 14.44 -22.82 -1.60
C VAL A 333 14.61 -23.24 -3.05
N GLN A 334 13.52 -23.17 -3.82
CA GLN A 334 13.48 -23.57 -5.24
C GLN A 334 13.43 -22.37 -6.20
N GLY A 335 13.15 -21.17 -5.69
CA GLY A 335 13.01 -19.94 -6.48
C GLY A 335 12.80 -18.73 -5.59
N VAL A 336 12.97 -17.54 -6.17
CA VAL A 336 12.80 -16.26 -5.48
C VAL A 336 11.82 -15.38 -6.25
N VAL A 337 10.83 -14.85 -5.54
CA VAL A 337 10.04 -13.71 -5.99
C VAL A 337 10.59 -12.45 -5.34
N LEU A 338 11.12 -11.54 -6.15
CA LEU A 338 11.58 -10.23 -5.70
C LEU A 338 10.43 -9.22 -5.86
N ARG A 339 9.76 -8.88 -4.75
CA ARG A 339 8.68 -7.89 -4.70
C ARG A 339 9.27 -6.50 -4.51
N ILE A 340 9.14 -5.63 -5.50
CA ILE A 340 9.76 -4.28 -5.48
C ILE A 340 8.68 -3.22 -5.41
N ASN A 341 8.74 -2.34 -4.42
CA ASN A 341 7.99 -1.08 -4.35
C ASN A 341 8.95 0.07 -4.00
N SER A 342 9.61 0.64 -5.01
CA SER A 342 10.66 1.64 -4.84
C SER A 342 10.66 2.72 -5.94
N PRO A 343 10.79 4.01 -5.57
CA PRO A 343 11.09 5.08 -6.51
C PRO A 343 12.58 5.10 -6.96
N GLY A 344 13.41 4.24 -6.36
CA GLY A 344 14.88 4.24 -6.50
C GLY A 344 15.56 5.01 -5.37
N GLY A 345 16.78 5.50 -5.63
CA GLY A 345 17.55 6.21 -4.63
C GLY A 345 19.04 6.25 -4.98
N SER A 346 19.89 5.90 -4.02
CA SER A 346 21.34 5.88 -4.19
C SER A 346 21.76 4.97 -5.34
N ALA A 347 22.57 5.52 -6.25
CA ALA A 347 23.08 4.79 -7.41
C ALA A 347 24.11 3.72 -7.02
N LEU A 348 24.88 3.94 -5.94
CA LEU A 348 25.89 2.98 -5.47
C LEU A 348 25.23 1.79 -4.78
N ALA A 349 24.35 2.04 -3.81
CA ALA A 349 23.54 0.99 -3.22
C ALA A 349 22.73 0.21 -4.27
N SER A 350 22.16 0.88 -5.28
CA SER A 350 21.46 0.19 -6.37
C SER A 350 22.37 -0.76 -7.16
N ASP A 351 23.66 -0.44 -7.31
CA ASP A 351 24.64 -1.28 -8.01
C ASP A 351 24.99 -2.55 -7.20
N GLU A 352 25.20 -2.40 -5.89
CA GLU A 352 25.43 -3.54 -4.99
C GLU A 352 24.19 -4.43 -4.87
N ILE A 353 22.99 -3.85 -4.77
CA ILE A 353 21.73 -4.60 -4.79
C ILE A 353 21.56 -5.33 -6.12
N HIS A 354 21.78 -4.66 -7.26
CA HIS A 354 21.75 -5.30 -8.58
C HIS A 354 22.70 -6.51 -8.62
N ARG A 355 23.92 -6.36 -8.12
CA ARG A 355 24.88 -7.47 -8.00
C ARG A 355 24.36 -8.59 -7.09
N GLY A 356 23.68 -8.27 -6.00
CA GLY A 356 22.99 -9.23 -5.13
C GLY A 356 21.93 -10.04 -5.89
N VAL A 357 21.10 -9.39 -6.69
CA VAL A 357 20.07 -10.06 -7.51
C VAL A 357 20.71 -10.94 -8.60
N VAL A 358 21.80 -10.49 -9.24
CA VAL A 358 22.57 -11.34 -10.17
C VAL A 358 23.04 -12.63 -9.48
N ARG A 359 23.57 -12.53 -8.25
CA ARG A 359 24.00 -13.71 -7.49
C ARG A 359 22.85 -14.66 -7.15
N LEU A 360 21.66 -14.12 -6.86
CA LEU A 360 20.47 -14.94 -6.67
C LEU A 360 20.08 -15.65 -7.96
N ALA A 361 20.05 -14.94 -9.09
CA ALA A 361 19.69 -15.47 -10.40
C ALA A 361 20.66 -16.55 -10.92
N ASP A 362 21.93 -16.51 -10.50
CA ASP A 362 22.91 -17.56 -10.80
C ASP A 362 22.59 -18.91 -10.11
N VAL A 363 21.74 -18.92 -9.08
CA VAL A 363 21.42 -20.11 -8.26
C VAL A 363 19.94 -20.48 -8.33
N TYR A 364 19.05 -19.50 -8.27
CA TYR A 364 17.59 -19.66 -8.23
C TYR A 364 16.94 -18.97 -9.44
N PRO A 365 15.82 -19.49 -9.96
CA PRO A 365 14.92 -18.69 -10.78
C PRO A 365 14.45 -17.46 -9.99
N VAL A 366 14.67 -16.26 -10.52
CA VAL A 366 14.27 -14.98 -9.91
C VAL A 366 13.19 -14.33 -10.76
N VAL A 367 12.00 -14.19 -10.18
CA VAL A 367 10.88 -13.46 -10.80
C VAL A 367 10.65 -12.16 -10.04
N VAL A 368 10.65 -11.04 -10.74
CA VAL A 368 10.29 -9.75 -10.16
C VAL A 368 8.79 -9.52 -10.25
N SER A 369 8.21 -9.08 -9.13
CA SER A 369 6.87 -8.51 -9.03
C SER A 369 6.98 -7.05 -8.64
N MET A 370 6.63 -6.13 -9.55
CA MET A 370 6.68 -4.69 -9.29
C MET A 370 5.39 -4.20 -8.63
N GLY A 371 5.44 -3.97 -7.32
CA GLY A 371 4.40 -3.27 -6.55
C GLY A 371 4.56 -1.76 -6.71
N GLY A 372 3.44 -1.02 -6.78
CA GLY A 372 3.40 0.44 -6.84
C GLY A 372 4.35 1.15 -7.81
N ALA A 373 5.60 1.32 -7.40
CA ALA A 373 6.70 1.78 -8.23
C ALA A 373 7.87 0.78 -8.28
N ALA A 374 8.55 0.68 -9.41
CA ALA A 374 9.86 0.06 -9.50
C ALA A 374 10.69 0.86 -10.50
N ALA A 375 11.05 2.08 -10.10
CA ALA A 375 11.62 3.09 -10.97
C ALA A 375 13.07 3.41 -10.59
N SER A 376 13.88 3.90 -11.53
CA SER A 376 15.27 4.31 -11.29
C SER A 376 16.09 3.16 -10.67
N GLY A 377 16.54 3.29 -9.42
CA GLY A 377 17.24 2.21 -8.70
C GLY A 377 16.37 0.96 -8.52
N GLY A 378 15.06 1.11 -8.35
CA GLY A 378 14.09 0.01 -8.33
C GLY A 378 14.01 -0.76 -9.65
N TYR A 379 14.15 -0.07 -10.78
CA TYR A 379 14.28 -0.77 -12.08
C TYR A 379 15.65 -1.40 -12.23
N TYR A 380 16.70 -0.74 -11.71
CA TYR A 380 18.06 -1.27 -11.79
C TYR A 380 18.19 -2.61 -11.06
N MET A 381 17.65 -2.73 -9.84
CA MET A 381 17.63 -4.01 -9.11
C MET A 381 16.76 -5.09 -9.79
N ALA A 382 15.73 -4.70 -10.55
CA ALA A 382 14.85 -5.63 -11.25
C ALA A 382 15.48 -6.23 -12.53
N ALA A 383 16.39 -5.48 -13.16
CA ALA A 383 16.95 -5.79 -14.49
C ALA A 383 17.60 -7.18 -14.65
N PRO A 384 18.27 -7.79 -13.65
CA PRO A 384 18.92 -9.08 -13.81
C PRO A 384 17.99 -10.29 -13.55
N ALA A 385 16.70 -10.07 -13.26
CA ALA A 385 15.74 -11.14 -13.04
C ALA A 385 15.41 -11.91 -14.34
N ASP A 386 14.98 -13.17 -14.20
CA ASP A 386 14.56 -14.02 -15.33
C ASP A 386 13.28 -13.52 -15.99
N GLU A 387 12.35 -13.02 -15.16
CA GLU A 387 11.08 -12.45 -15.61
C GLU A 387 10.68 -11.25 -14.75
N ILE A 388 10.05 -10.25 -15.37
CA ILE A 388 9.59 -9.03 -14.71
C ILE A 388 8.10 -8.84 -14.98
N TRP A 389 7.30 -8.85 -13.92
CA TRP A 389 5.86 -8.61 -13.95
C TRP A 389 5.53 -7.25 -13.33
N ALA A 390 4.61 -6.53 -13.94
CA ALA A 390 4.14 -5.24 -13.46
C ALA A 390 2.62 -5.12 -13.70
N GLN A 391 1.93 -4.43 -12.80
CA GLN A 391 0.55 -4.02 -13.04
C GLN A 391 0.51 -2.94 -14.14
N PRO A 392 -0.60 -2.82 -14.90
CA PRO A 392 -0.78 -1.73 -15.87
C PRO A 392 -0.59 -0.33 -15.27
N THR A 393 -0.84 -0.18 -13.96
CA THR A 393 -0.74 1.06 -13.19
C THR A 393 0.58 1.20 -12.42
N THR A 394 1.52 0.25 -12.55
CA THR A 394 2.85 0.32 -11.91
C THR A 394 3.69 1.43 -12.54
N ILE A 395 4.35 2.24 -11.70
CA ILE A 395 5.29 3.28 -12.14
C ILE A 395 6.70 2.70 -12.23
N THR A 396 7.16 2.39 -13.43
CA THR A 396 8.51 1.82 -13.65
C THR A 396 9.33 2.61 -14.68
N GLY A 397 10.50 2.10 -15.04
CA GLY A 397 11.46 2.77 -15.91
C GLY A 397 12.19 3.88 -15.15
N SER A 398 12.01 5.14 -15.57
CA SER A 398 12.83 6.27 -15.08
C SER A 398 14.34 6.00 -15.23
N ILE A 399 14.72 5.36 -16.33
CA ILE A 399 16.11 4.95 -16.60
C ILE A 399 16.95 6.20 -16.81
N GLY A 400 17.82 6.48 -15.84
CA GLY A 400 18.58 7.71 -15.81
C GLY A 400 19.13 8.05 -14.45
N VAL A 401 20.15 8.89 -14.45
CA VAL A 401 20.80 9.41 -13.25
C VAL A 401 20.79 10.93 -13.26
N PHE A 402 20.64 11.52 -12.08
CA PHE A 402 20.87 12.93 -11.87
C PHE A 402 21.62 13.15 -10.55
N GLY A 403 22.29 14.29 -10.43
CA GLY A 403 22.86 14.81 -9.20
C GLY A 403 22.44 16.25 -9.00
N LEU A 404 22.21 16.65 -7.76
CA LEU A 404 21.83 18.01 -7.41
C LEU A 404 22.82 18.58 -6.41
N LEU A 405 23.44 19.72 -6.75
CA LEU A 405 24.41 20.40 -5.90
C LEU A 405 23.90 21.81 -5.60
N PHE A 406 24.12 22.28 -4.37
CA PHE A 406 23.74 23.64 -3.96
C PHE A 406 24.98 24.47 -3.63
N SER A 407 24.97 25.75 -4.01
CA SER A 407 26.03 26.73 -3.69
C SER A 407 25.41 28.06 -3.27
N GLY A 408 26.05 28.78 -2.35
CA GLY A 408 25.65 30.11 -1.90
C GLY A 408 26.64 31.21 -2.26
#